data_AF-A0A2V9XLS2-F1
#
_entry.id   AF-A0A2V9XLS2-F1
#
_cell.length_a   1.000
_cell.length_b   1.000
_cell.length_c   1.000
_cell.angle_alpha   90.00
_cell.angle_beta   90.00
_cell.angle_gamma   90.00
#
_symmetry.space_group_name_H-M   'P 1'
#
loop_
_entity.id
_entity.type
_entity.pdbx_description
1 polymer ?
#
loop_
_entity_poly.entity_id
_entity_poly.type
_entity_poly.pdbx_seq_one_letter_code
_entity_poly.pdbx_strand_id
1 'polypeptide(L)' 'MPHPFQTDDPRLEPIAEKIMAHERLDFDDALALYGASDILAVGWLANHVRERMHADRTYFNVNRHINPTNVCV' A
#
# COMPACT_ATOMS: atom_id res chain seq x y z
N MET A 1 3.49 18.33 -9.85
CA MET A 1 4.79 17.62 -9.90
C MET A 1 4.77 16.59 -8.79
N PRO A 2 4.97 15.29 -9.05
CA PRO A 2 5.11 14.34 -7.97
C PRO A 2 6.36 14.75 -7.16
N HIS A 3 6.19 14.89 -5.85
CA HIS A 3 7.31 15.17 -4.95
C HIS A 3 8.14 13.89 -4.81
N PRO A 4 9.47 13.98 -4.72
CA PRO A 4 10.31 12.80 -4.50
C PRO A 4 9.90 12.08 -3.21
N PHE A 5 10.19 10.78 -3.13
CA PHE A 5 10.02 10.02 -1.89
C PHE A 5 10.88 10.64 -0.78
N GLN A 6 10.29 10.80 0.41
CA GLN A 6 10.94 11.33 1.59
C GLN A 6 10.40 10.58 2.81
N THR A 7 11.27 10.27 3.77
CA THR A 7 10.89 9.65 5.04
C THR A 7 11.96 9.92 6.09
N ASP A 8 11.56 9.98 7.36
CA ASP A 8 12.46 10.00 8.51
C ASP A 8 12.68 8.58 9.10
N ASP A 9 12.02 7.55 8.54
CA ASP A 9 12.17 6.15 8.97
C ASP A 9 13.16 5.41 8.06
N PRO A 10 14.41 5.17 8.49
CA PRO A 10 15.44 4.56 7.64
C PRO A 10 15.09 3.12 7.24
N ARG A 11 14.15 2.47 7.92
CA ARG A 11 13.69 1.12 7.56
C ARG A 11 12.89 1.12 6.25
N LEU A 12 12.34 2.27 5.84
CA LEU A 12 11.54 2.40 4.62
C LEU A 12 12.40 2.63 3.36
N GLU A 13 13.65 3.07 3.50
CA GLU A 13 14.56 3.28 2.36
C GLU A 13 14.79 2.00 1.51
N PRO A 14 15.21 0.85 2.08
CA PRO A 14 15.41 -0.37 1.28
C PRO A 14 14.10 -0.89 0.65
N ILE A 15 12.96 -0.63 1.28
CA ILE A 15 11.65 -1.00 0.75
C ILE A 15 11.29 -0.11 -0.45
N ALA A 16 11.59 1.18 -0.36
CA ALA A 16 11.42 2.12 -1.45
C ALA A 16 12.27 1.71 -2.66
N GLU A 17 13.53 1.31 -2.45
CA GLU A 17 14.41 0.80 -3.51
C GLU A 17 13.81 -0.43 -4.20
N LYS A 18 13.37 -1.44 -3.44
CA LYS A 18 12.69 -2.63 -3.98
C LYS A 18 11.45 -2.26 -4.79
N ILE A 19 10.62 -1.33 -4.31
CA ILE A 19 9.42 -0.86 -5.02
C ILE A 19 9.77 -0.20 -6.34
N MET A 20 10.78 0.68 -6.35
CA MET A 20 11.26 1.37 -7.57
C MET A 20 11.87 0.39 -8.57
N ALA A 21 12.53 -0.67 -8.10
CA ALA A 21 13.04 -1.77 -8.90
C ALA A 21 11.95 -2.75 -9.36
N HIS A 22 10.71 -2.57 -8.92
CA HIS A 22 9.57 -3.48 -9.16
C HIS A 22 9.78 -4.90 -8.62
N GLU A 23 10.54 -5.01 -7.55
CA GLU A 23 10.81 -6.26 -6.87
C GLU A 23 9.68 -6.60 -5.90
N ARG A 24 9.48 -7.90 -5.66
CA ARG A 24 8.48 -8.39 -4.72
C ARG A 24 8.99 -8.18 -3.30
N LEU A 25 8.18 -7.53 -2.47
CA LEU A 25 8.45 -7.44 -1.04
C LEU A 25 8.32 -8.80 -0.36
N ASP A 26 9.18 -9.02 0.64
CA ASP A 26 9.22 -10.23 1.46
C ASP A 26 8.49 -10.04 2.80
N PHE A 27 8.65 -11.02 3.70
CA PHE A 27 8.01 -11.02 5.01
C PHE A 27 8.55 -9.93 5.94
N ASP A 28 9.87 -9.70 5.92
CA ASP A 28 10.51 -8.72 6.81
C ASP A 28 10.20 -7.29 6.36
N ASP A 29 10.11 -7.07 5.04
CA ASP A 29 9.62 -5.81 4.47
C ASP A 29 8.19 -5.50 4.98
N ALA A 30 7.32 -6.51 5.02
CA ALA A 30 5.96 -6.34 5.50
C ALA A 30 5.94 -5.98 7.00
N LEU A 31 6.75 -6.65 7.83
CA LEU A 31 6.86 -6.31 9.25
C LEU A 31 7.36 -4.88 9.47
N ALA A 32 8.34 -4.43 8.68
CA ALA A 32 8.83 -3.06 8.73
C ALA A 32 7.73 -2.05 8.35
N LEU A 33 6.95 -2.32 7.29
CA LEU A 33 5.81 -1.49 6.88
C LEU A 33 4.72 -1.43 7.96
N TYR A 34 4.37 -2.56 8.58
CA TYR A 34 3.38 -2.61 9.66
C TYR A 34 3.85 -1.86 10.92
N GLY A 35 5.16 -1.83 11.17
CA GLY A 35 5.78 -1.13 12.29
C GLY A 35 6.19 0.31 12.01
N ALA A 36 5.90 0.86 10.83
CA ALA A 36 6.26 2.22 10.45
C ALA A 36 5.27 3.23 11.04
N SER A 37 5.78 4.27 11.69
CA SER A 37 4.98 5.40 12.16
C SER A 37 4.81 6.49 11.09
N ASP A 38 5.70 6.52 10.09
CA ASP A 38 5.64 7.46 8.97
C ASP A 38 4.60 7.00 7.93
N ILE A 39 3.33 7.19 8.26
CA ILE A 39 2.21 6.76 7.42
C ILE A 39 2.15 7.51 6.08
N LEU A 40 2.74 8.70 6.00
CA LEU A 40 2.79 9.48 4.76
C LEU A 40 3.79 8.87 3.78
N ALA A 41 4.97 8.47 4.26
CA ALA A 41 5.94 7.73 3.44
C ALA A 41 5.35 6.40 2.94
N VAL A 42 4.69 5.63 3.80
CA VAL A 42 4.00 4.38 3.41
C VAL A 42 2.91 4.65 2.36
N GLY A 43 2.09 5.68 2.58
CA GLY A 43 1.05 6.09 1.65
C GLY A 43 1.61 6.54 0.31
N TRP A 44 2.74 7.25 0.30
CA TRP A 44 3.44 7.68 -0.91
C TRP A 44 3.91 6.47 -1.73
N LEU A 45 4.54 5.47 -1.09
CA LEU A 45 4.98 4.24 -1.74
C LEU A 45 3.80 3.44 -2.31
N ALA A 46 2.73 3.31 -1.54
CA ALA A 46 1.51 2.65 -1.98
C ALA A 46 0.87 3.38 -3.19
N ASN A 47 0.82 4.72 -3.15
CA ASN A 47 0.29 5.52 -4.24
C ASN A 47 1.13 5.39 -5.51
N HIS A 48 2.46 5.40 -5.40
CA HIS A 48 3.36 5.17 -6.53
C HIS A 48 3.04 3.84 -7.24
N VAL A 49 2.89 2.75 -6.48
CA VAL A 49 2.52 1.44 -7.04
C VAL A 49 1.11 1.46 -7.66
N ARG A 50 0.13 2.10 -7.01
CA ARG A 50 -1.24 2.24 -7.50
C ARG A 50 -1.30 3.02 -8.82
N GLU A 51 -0.64 4.16 -8.92
CA GLU A 51 -0.60 4.98 -10.14
C GLU A 51 0.13 4.25 -11.26
N ARG A 52 1.22 3.54 -10.97
CA ARG A 52 1.89 2.68 -11.96
C ARG A 52 0.95 1.60 -12.51
N MET A 53 0.18 0.95 -11.65
CA MET A 53 -0.70 -0.16 -12.05
C MET A 53 -2.04 0.28 -12.66
N HIS A 54 -2.55 1.46 -12.28
CA HIS A 54 -3.93 1.85 -12.55
C HIS A 54 -4.09 3.28 -13.09
N ALA A 55 -3.01 4.06 -13.17
CA ALA A 55 -3.06 5.50 -13.40
C ALA A 55 -4.10 6.17 -12.45
N ASP A 56 -4.81 7.17 -12.95
CA ASP A 56 -5.87 7.87 -12.23
C ASP A 56 -7.22 7.14 -12.26
N ARG A 57 -7.26 5.89 -12.76
CA ARG A 57 -8.51 5.13 -12.82
C ARG A 57 -8.88 4.60 -11.45
N THR A 58 -10.16 4.67 -11.14
CA THR A 58 -10.73 4.09 -9.91
C THR A 58 -11.98 3.30 -10.29
N TYR A 59 -11.97 2.01 -9.98
CA TYR A 59 -13.09 1.10 -10.28
C TYR A 59 -14.06 1.06 -9.11
N PHE A 60 -15.35 0.89 -9.38
CA PHE A 60 -16.39 0.71 -8.37
C PHE A 60 -17.26 -0.51 -8.70
N ASN A 61 -17.87 -1.11 -7.68
CA ASN A 61 -18.74 -2.27 -7.83
C ASN A 61 -20.13 -1.96 -7.29
N VAL A 62 -21.18 -2.33 -8.04
CA VAL A 62 -22.58 -2.29 -7.59
C VAL A 62 -22.96 -3.69 -7.11
N ASN A 63 -22.82 -3.94 -5.81
CA ASN A 63 -23.10 -5.24 -5.20
C ASN A 63 -24.37 -5.19 -4.33
N ARG A 64 -25.13 -6.30 -4.31
CA ARG A 64 -26.18 -6.54 -3.33
C ARG A 64 -25.83 -7.80 -2.53
N HIS A 65 -25.59 -7.63 -1.24
CA HIS A 65 -25.35 -8.73 -0.31
C HIS A 65 -26.61 -9.02 0.52
N ILE A 66 -27.11 -10.26 0.49
CA ILE A 66 -28.26 -10.70 1.29
C ILE A 66 -27.71 -11.63 2.36
N ASN A 67 -27.86 -11.26 3.64
CA ASN A 67 -27.54 -12.10 4.78
C ASN A 67 -28.85 -12.69 5.34
N PRO A 68 -29.19 -13.96 5.06
CA PRO A 68 -30.50 -14.53 5.41
C PRO A 68 -30.76 -14.65 6.91
N THR A 69 -29.70 -14.75 7.72
CA THR A 69 -29.75 -14.78 9.18
C THR A 69 -28.49 -14.12 9.74
N ASN A 70 -28.59 -13.55 10.94
CA ASN A 70 -27.49 -13.03 11.74
C ASN A 70 -27.22 -13.88 13.00
N VAL A 71 -27.78 -15.08 13.09
CA VAL A 71 -27.61 -16.02 14.21
C VAL A 71 -26.48 -17.02 13.88
N CYS A 72 -25.60 -17.26 14.86
CA CYS A 72 -24.61 -18.34 14.87
C CYS A 72 -24.81 -19.16 16.15
N VAL A 73 -24.77 -20.50 16.05
CA VAL A 73 -24.88 -21.45 17.19
C VAL A 73 -23.56 -22.13 17.49
#